data_AF-A0A6P0M4D5-F1
#
_entry.id   AF-A0A6P0M4D5-F1
#
_cell.length_a   1.000
_cell.length_b   1.000
_cell.length_c   1.000
_cell.angle_alpha   90.00
_cell.angle_beta   90.00
_cell.angle_gamma   90.00
#
_symmetry.space_group_name_H-M   'P 1'
#
loop_
_entity.id
_entity.type
_entity.pdbx_description
1 polymer ?
#
loop_
_entity_poly.entity_id
_entity_poly.type
_entity_poly.pdbx_seq_one_letter_code
_entity_poly.pdbx_strand_id
1 'polypeptide(L)'
;METQPDSNLTDSNLSKIPSGETWNYEATVAKVETIIRQIETGELELAEVFDQFANAVEYLHQCEDFLAQRQQQMDLLIETLTNDSDF
;
A
#
# COMPACT_ATOMS: atom_id res chain seq x y z
N MET A 1 8.36 30.81 42.61
CA MET A 1 9.35 30.10 41.79
C MET A 1 8.60 28.94 41.15
N GLU A 2 8.12 29.20 39.94
CA GLU A 2 7.43 28.23 39.09
C GLU A 2 8.48 27.32 38.45
N THR A 3 8.18 26.03 38.31
CA THR A 3 8.39 25.27 37.06
C THR A 3 7.45 24.06 37.06
N GLN A 4 6.64 23.99 36.01
CA GLN A 4 5.64 22.98 35.66
C GLN A 4 6.20 21.56 35.51
N PRO A 5 5.31 20.53 35.54
CA PRO A 5 5.62 19.20 35.04
C PRO A 5 5.61 19.20 33.51
N ASP A 6 6.69 18.75 32.87
CA ASP A 6 6.78 18.62 31.42
C ASP A 6 5.78 17.57 30.89
N SER A 7 4.68 18.09 30.36
CA SER A 7 4.08 17.81 29.06
C SER A 7 4.26 16.41 28.45
N ASN A 8 3.15 15.68 28.44
CA ASN A 8 2.61 14.95 27.28
C ASN A 8 3.51 14.82 26.05
N LEU A 9 4.03 13.61 25.85
CA LEU A 9 4.18 13.02 24.52
C LEU A 9 3.36 11.73 24.52
N THR A 10 2.05 11.87 24.70
CA THR A 10 1.09 10.83 24.34
C THR A 10 1.21 10.58 22.84
N ASP A 11 1.41 9.31 22.47
CA ASP A 11 1.36 8.62 21.18
C ASP A 11 0.24 9.09 20.20
N SER A 12 0.18 10.38 19.90
CA SER A 12 -0.97 11.01 19.22
C SER A 12 -0.70 11.26 17.74
N ASN A 13 0.41 10.77 17.20
CA ASN A 13 0.73 10.87 15.78
C ASN A 13 0.83 9.51 15.06
N LEU A 14 0.54 8.40 15.74
CA LEU A 14 0.34 7.11 15.06
C LEU A 14 -1.15 6.81 14.75
N SER A 15 -2.05 7.74 15.09
CA SER A 15 -3.50 7.51 15.11
C SER A 15 -4.27 8.40 14.12
N LYS A 16 -3.77 8.54 12.89
CA LYS A 16 -4.62 9.02 11.79
C LYS A 16 -4.23 8.48 10.43
N ILE A 17 -4.23 7.15 10.30
CA ILE A 17 -4.52 6.54 8.99
C ILE A 17 -6.05 6.47 8.90
N PRO A 18 -6.70 7.26 8.04
CA PRO A 18 -8.15 7.20 7.87
C PRO A 18 -8.54 5.79 7.39
N SER A 19 -9.24 5.05 8.23
CA SER A 19 -9.91 3.78 7.91
C SER A 19 -11.24 4.07 7.17
N GLY A 20 -11.19 4.87 6.11
CA GLY A 20 -12.34 5.13 5.25
C GLY A 20 -12.23 4.24 4.03
N GLU A 21 -12.68 2.99 4.13
CA GLU A 21 -12.74 1.98 3.04
C GLU A 21 -11.58 2.12 2.03
N THR A 22 -10.37 2.26 2.59
CA THR A 22 -9.17 2.59 1.84
C THR A 22 -8.73 1.33 1.11
N TRP A 23 -8.53 1.44 -0.19
CA TRP A 23 -7.95 0.38 -1.02
C TRP A 23 -6.75 -0.27 -0.32
N ASN A 24 -6.66 -1.61 -0.36
CA ASN A 24 -5.65 -2.38 0.35
C ASN A 24 -4.82 -3.22 -0.65
N TYR A 25 -3.50 -3.07 -0.57
CA TYR A 25 -2.55 -3.74 -1.47
C TYR A 25 -2.67 -5.27 -1.39
N GLU A 26 -2.55 -5.85 -0.20
CA GLU A 26 -2.57 -7.31 -0.02
C GLU A 26 -3.90 -7.94 -0.44
N ALA A 27 -5.01 -7.27 -0.17
CA ALA A 27 -6.33 -7.71 -0.61
C ALA A 27 -6.46 -7.66 -2.14
N THR A 28 -5.80 -6.70 -2.80
CA THR A 28 -5.82 -6.57 -4.27
C THR A 28 -4.91 -7.60 -4.92
N VAL A 29 -3.74 -7.89 -4.33
CA VAL A 29 -2.89 -9.01 -4.73
C VAL A 29 -3.64 -10.34 -4.64
N ALA A 30 -4.36 -10.59 -3.54
CA ALA A 30 -5.16 -11.81 -3.38
C ALA A 30 -6.26 -11.97 -4.47
N LYS A 31 -6.83 -10.85 -4.95
CA LYS A 31 -7.76 -10.87 -6.09
C LYS A 31 -7.05 -11.26 -7.39
N VAL A 32 -5.87 -10.71 -7.65
CA VAL A 32 -5.05 -11.06 -8.83
C VAL A 32 -4.70 -12.56 -8.80
N GLU A 33 -4.21 -13.08 -7.67
CA GLU A 33 -3.89 -14.50 -7.53
C GLU A 33 -5.11 -15.41 -7.74
N THR A 34 -6.29 -14.97 -7.29
CA THR A 34 -7.55 -15.69 -7.53
C THR A 34 -7.88 -15.76 -9.01
N ILE A 35 -7.75 -14.64 -9.73
CA ILE A 35 -7.97 -14.57 -11.17
C ILE A 35 -7.01 -15.49 -11.92
N ILE A 36 -5.71 -15.42 -11.62
CA ILE A 36 -4.71 -16.26 -12.28
C ILE A 36 -5.02 -17.73 -12.06
N ARG A 37 -5.36 -18.12 -10.83
CA ARG A 37 -5.74 -19.51 -10.53
C ARG A 37 -6.96 -19.96 -11.33
N GLN A 38 -7.96 -19.10 -11.51
CA GLN A 38 -9.14 -19.42 -12.32
C GLN A 38 -8.82 -19.56 -13.81
N ILE A 39 -7.91 -18.74 -14.35
CA ILE A 39 -7.46 -18.86 -15.73
C ILE A 39 -6.66 -20.17 -15.92
N GLU A 40 -5.82 -20.52 -14.95
CA GLU A 40 -4.97 -21.73 -14.99
C GLU A 40 -5.76 -23.03 -14.90
N THR A 41 -7.01 -23.03 -14.42
CA THR A 41 -7.85 -24.25 -14.46
C THR A 41 -8.22 -24.66 -15.87
N GLY A 42 -8.27 -23.69 -16.81
CA GLY A 42 -8.76 -23.91 -18.17
C GLY A 42 -10.27 -24.18 -18.25
N GLU A 43 -11.03 -23.90 -17.19
CA GLU A 43 -12.49 -24.12 -17.13
C GLU A 43 -13.31 -22.91 -17.61
N LEU A 44 -12.67 -21.75 -17.78
CA LEU A 44 -13.31 -20.53 -18.25
C LEU A 44 -13.49 -20.54 -19.77
N GLU A 45 -14.64 -20.02 -20.22
CA GLU A 45 -14.82 -19.72 -21.63
C GLU A 45 -13.86 -18.61 -22.08
N LEU A 46 -13.48 -18.60 -23.35
CA LEU A 46 -12.48 -17.65 -23.86
C LEU A 46 -12.86 -16.19 -23.59
N ALA A 47 -14.15 -15.84 -23.69
CA ALA A 47 -14.63 -14.49 -23.39
C ALA A 47 -14.42 -14.13 -21.91
N GLU A 48 -14.68 -15.08 -21.00
CA GLU A 48 -14.49 -14.89 -19.55
C GLU A 48 -13.00 -14.76 -19.21
N VAL A 49 -12.12 -15.48 -19.91
CA VAL A 49 -10.66 -15.32 -19.76
C VAL A 49 -10.24 -13.88 -20.07
N PHE A 50 -10.76 -13.28 -21.14
CA PHE A 50 -10.46 -11.88 -21.47
C PHE A 50 -10.94 -10.90 -20.40
N ASP A 51 -12.17 -11.08 -19.90
CA ASP A 51 -12.73 -10.22 -18.85
C ASP A 51 -11.92 -10.33 -17.55
N GLN A 52 -11.58 -11.55 -17.13
CA GLN A 52 -10.76 -11.78 -15.94
C GLN A 52 -9.35 -11.21 -16.12
N PHE A 53 -8.73 -11.40 -17.28
CA PHE A 53 -7.42 -10.86 -17.57
C PHE A 53 -7.41 -9.33 -17.54
N ALA A 54 -8.41 -8.67 -18.11
CA ALA A 54 -8.55 -7.21 -18.06
C ALA A 54 -8.67 -6.69 -16.61
N ASN A 55 -9.45 -7.38 -15.77
CA ASN A 55 -9.56 -7.05 -14.35
C ASN A 55 -8.22 -7.22 -13.62
N ALA A 56 -7.47 -8.30 -13.90
CA ALA A 56 -6.16 -8.51 -13.30
C ALA A 56 -5.16 -7.41 -13.69
N VAL A 57 -5.17 -6.96 -14.94
CA VAL A 57 -4.32 -5.84 -15.41
C VAL A 57 -4.65 -4.56 -14.64
N GLU A 58 -5.93 -4.21 -14.48
CA GLU A 58 -6.34 -3.04 -13.71
C GLU A 58 -5.87 -3.11 -12.25
N TYR A 59 -6.02 -4.27 -11.60
CA TYR A 59 -5.53 -4.47 -10.24
C TYR A 59 -4.00 -4.40 -10.14
N LEU A 60 -3.27 -4.91 -11.13
CA LEU A 60 -1.82 -4.81 -11.17
C LEU A 60 -1.34 -3.36 -11.31
N HIS A 61 -2.02 -2.53 -12.10
CA HIS A 61 -1.71 -1.10 -12.16
C HIS A 61 -1.92 -0.40 -10.81
N GLN A 62 -3.00 -0.72 -10.09
CA GLN A 62 -3.24 -0.18 -8.75
C GLN A 62 -2.13 -0.60 -7.76
N CYS A 63 -1.67 -1.86 -7.85
CA CYS A 63 -0.54 -2.36 -7.08
C CYS A 63 0.76 -1.61 -7.41
N GLU A 64 1.05 -1.41 -8.69
CA GLU A 64 2.24 -0.69 -9.18
C GLU A 64 2.25 0.76 -8.68
N ASP A 65 1.14 1.49 -8.85
CA ASP A 65 1.00 2.87 -8.40
C ASP A 65 1.24 3.01 -6.90
N PHE A 66 0.71 2.07 -6.12
CA PHE A 66 0.92 2.06 -4.68
C PHE A 66 2.38 1.79 -4.32
N LEU A 67 3.02 0.79 -4.94
CA LEU A 67 4.42 0.47 -4.67
C LEU A 67 5.35 1.64 -5.04
N ALA A 68 5.10 2.31 -6.16
CA ALA A 68 5.86 3.48 -6.58
C ALA A 68 5.77 4.62 -5.54
N GLN A 69 4.57 4.90 -5.03
CA GLN A 69 4.38 5.90 -3.97
C GLN A 69 5.10 5.53 -2.68
N ARG A 70 5.06 4.25 -2.27
CA ARG A 70 5.74 3.78 -1.05
C ARG A 70 7.25 3.77 -1.19
N GLN A 71 7.77 3.46 -2.37
CA GLN A 71 9.20 3.56 -2.67
C GLN A 71 9.68 5.00 -2.53
N GLN A 72 9.00 5.96 -3.15
CA GLN A 72 9.34 7.38 -3.04
C GLN A 72 9.33 7.86 -1.57
N GLN A 73 8.36 7.41 -0.77
CA GLN A 73 8.30 7.74 0.66
C GLN A 73 9.50 7.15 1.43
N MET A 74 9.93 5.93 1.09
CA MET A 74 11.11 5.32 1.70
C MET A 74 12.39 6.10 1.36
N ASP A 75 12.55 6.49 0.09
CA ASP A 75 13.72 7.23 -0.37
C ASP A 75 13.87 8.57 0.40
N LEU A 76 12.77 9.31 0.59
CA LEU A 76 12.75 10.55 1.37
C LEU A 76 13.13 10.34 2.84
N LEU A 77 12.69 9.24 3.45
CA LEU A 77 13.04 8.92 4.84
C LEU A 77 14.54 8.60 4.97
N ILE A 78 15.11 7.88 4.00
CA ILE A 78 16.55 7.57 3.97
C ILE A 78 17.38 8.85 3.78
N GLU A 79 16.96 9.74 2.88
CA GLU A 79 17.60 11.04 2.67
C GLU A 79 17.60 11.87 3.97
N THR A 80 16.47 11.91 4.67
CA THR A 80 16.35 12.63 5.95
C THR A 80 17.30 12.06 7.00
N LEU A 81 17.33 10.73 7.16
CA LEU A 81 18.23 10.07 8.13
C LEU A 81 19.71 10.31 7.84
N THR A 82 20.08 10.37 6.55
CA THR A 82 21.47 10.60 6.13
C THR A 82 21.88 12.03 6.42
N ASN A 83 21.03 13.00 6.06
CA ASN A 83 21.26 14.42 6.33
C ASN A 83 21.38 14.73 7.83
N ASP A 84 20.61 14.04 8.69
CA ASP A 84 20.71 14.20 10.15
C ASP A 84 22.00 13.58 10.75
N SER A 85 22.62 12.61 10.05
CA SER A 85 23.85 11.94 10.51
C SER A 85 25.15 12.65 10.12
N ASP A 86 25.08 13.59 9.18
CA ASP A 86 26.21 14.40 8.70
C ASP A 86 26.44 15.69 9.51
N PHE A 87 25.71 15.88 10.64
CA PHE A 87 25.87 17.00 11.59
C PHE A 87 26.40 16.57 12.97
#